data_AF-A0AA92C5R2-F1
#
_entry.id   AF-A0AA92C5R2-F1
#
_cell.length_a   1.000
_cell.length_b   1.000
_cell.length_c   1.000
_cell.angle_alpha   90.00
_cell.angle_beta   90.00
_cell.angle_gamma   90.00
#
_symmetry.space_group_name_H-M   'P 1'
#
loop_
_entity.id
_entity.type
_entity.pdbx_description
1 polymer ?
#
loop_
_entity_poly.entity_id
_entity_poly.type
_entity_poly.pdbx_seq_one_letter_code
_entity_poly.pdbx_strand_id
1 'polypeptide(L)'
;MTVPQEYIQASRDFEAVLVDVRDRAVVSTTHRAFTTLEAVLRVFRRRLTADQSLAFAGLLEVGVRALFVADWTMDEPVVAFATRPKMQEEVMSLRRDHNLSPDTAIQDVTGALRLHMDEEKLKSFLKSVSPDALSFWGFSTEIE
;
A
#
# COMPACT_ATOMS: atom_id res chain seq x y z
N MET A 1 23.97 -13.03 -19.35
CA MET A 1 23.32 -11.95 -18.59
C MET A 1 22.92 -12.49 -17.24
N THR A 2 23.20 -11.78 -16.15
CA THR A 2 22.74 -12.12 -14.80
C THR A 2 21.36 -11.50 -14.57
N VAL A 3 20.41 -12.30 -14.09
CA VAL A 3 19.10 -11.77 -13.66
C VAL A 3 19.33 -10.74 -12.55
N PRO A 4 18.66 -9.58 -12.54
CA PRO A 4 18.81 -8.60 -11.46
C PRO A 4 18.42 -9.18 -10.10
N GLN A 5 19.13 -8.76 -9.04
CA GLN A 5 18.95 -9.32 -7.70
C GLN A 5 17.53 -9.17 -7.15
N GLU A 6 16.83 -8.08 -7.47
CA GLU A 6 15.44 -7.83 -7.04
C GLU A 6 14.48 -8.93 -7.49
N TYR A 7 14.73 -9.58 -8.64
CA TYR A 7 13.90 -10.69 -9.12
C TYR A 7 14.30 -12.02 -8.50
N ILE A 8 15.58 -12.18 -8.14
CA ILE A 8 16.09 -13.38 -7.45
C ILE A 8 15.56 -13.41 -6.01
N GLN A 9 15.51 -12.25 -5.35
CA GLN A 9 15.15 -12.13 -3.93
C GLN A 9 13.68 -11.78 -3.69
N ALA A 10 12.87 -11.59 -4.74
CA ALA A 10 11.49 -11.11 -4.68
C ALA A 10 10.62 -11.79 -3.61
N SER A 11 10.71 -13.12 -3.44
CA SER A 11 9.93 -13.83 -2.42
C SER A 11 10.42 -13.55 -1.00
N ARG A 12 11.73 -13.42 -0.80
CA ARG A 12 12.34 -13.07 0.48
C ARG A 12 11.99 -11.64 0.88
N ASP A 13 12.11 -10.71 -0.05
CA ASP A 13 11.84 -9.29 0.21
C ASP A 13 10.34 -9.07 0.49
N PHE A 14 9.47 -9.76 -0.26
CA PHE A 14 8.03 -9.75 0.03
C PHE A 14 7.68 -10.31 1.41
N GLU A 15 8.32 -11.41 1.85
CA GLU A 15 8.11 -11.94 3.20
C GLU A 15 8.57 -10.94 4.27
N ALA A 16 9.67 -10.20 4.03
CA ALA A 16 10.14 -9.15 4.94
C ALA A 16 9.08 -8.04 5.11
N VAL A 17 8.44 -7.61 4.02
CA VAL A 17 7.31 -6.68 4.07
C VAL A 17 6.16 -7.24 4.91
N LEU A 18 5.79 -8.51 4.72
CA LEU A 18 4.71 -9.14 5.48
C LEU A 18 5.01 -9.24 6.97
N VAL A 19 6.28 -9.47 7.35
CA VAL A 19 6.73 -9.46 8.74
C VAL A 19 6.58 -8.08 9.36
N ASP A 20 7.02 -7.01 8.66
CA ASP A 20 6.89 -5.65 9.18
C ASP A 20 5.43 -5.20 9.29
N VAL A 21 4.59 -5.56 8.31
CA VAL A 21 3.14 -5.32 8.40
C VAL A 21 2.53 -6.08 9.57
N ARG A 22 2.91 -7.35 9.76
CA ARG A 22 2.43 -8.17 10.88
C ARG A 22 2.74 -7.51 12.22
N ASP A 23 3.98 -7.11 12.40
CA ASP A 23 4.49 -6.61 13.68
C ASP A 23 3.95 -5.21 13.98
N ARG A 24 3.82 -4.33 12.97
CA ARG A 24 3.22 -3.00 13.13
C ARG A 24 1.71 -3.04 13.36
N ALA A 25 0.98 -3.83 12.57
CA ALA A 25 -0.48 -3.95 12.70
C ALA A 25 -0.91 -4.91 13.83
N VAL A 26 0.05 -5.53 14.53
CA VAL A 26 -0.16 -6.50 15.61
C VAL A 26 -1.14 -7.61 15.20
N VAL A 27 -1.06 -8.04 13.94
CA VAL A 27 -1.87 -9.16 13.44
C VAL A 27 -1.15 -10.47 13.71
N SER A 28 -1.89 -11.53 14.05
CA SER A 28 -1.29 -12.76 14.58
C SER A 28 -0.44 -13.58 13.60
N THR A 29 -0.57 -13.35 12.29
CA THR A 29 0.09 -14.15 11.25
C THR A 29 0.43 -13.33 10.00
N THR A 30 1.41 -13.78 9.21
CA THR A 30 1.74 -13.18 7.91
C THR A 30 0.61 -13.33 6.89
N HIS A 31 -0.24 -14.37 6.99
CA HIS A 31 -1.46 -14.47 6.18
C HIS A 31 -2.45 -13.33 6.43
N ARG A 32 -2.62 -12.94 7.71
CA ARG A 32 -3.43 -11.76 8.05
C ARG A 32 -2.75 -10.47 7.62
N ALA A 33 -1.42 -10.40 7.72
CA ALA A 33 -0.64 -9.26 7.23
C ALA A 33 -0.81 -9.10 5.71
N PHE A 34 -0.81 -10.20 4.95
CA PHE A 34 -1.09 -10.20 3.52
C PHE A 34 -2.46 -9.61 3.21
N THR A 35 -3.51 -10.06 3.89
CA THR A 35 -4.89 -9.54 3.66
C THR A 35 -4.98 -8.06 4.02
N THR A 36 -4.30 -7.62 5.08
CA THR A 36 -4.24 -6.22 5.52
C THR A 36 -3.50 -5.35 4.50
N LEU A 37 -2.35 -5.80 4.02
CA LEU A 37 -1.57 -5.14 2.98
C LEU A 37 -2.38 -5.02 1.70
N GLU A 38 -3.00 -6.11 1.24
CA GLU A 38 -3.87 -6.14 0.07
C GLU A 38 -5.01 -5.12 0.20
N ALA A 39 -5.68 -5.08 1.35
CA ALA A 39 -6.78 -4.15 1.61
C ALA A 39 -6.34 -2.68 1.53
N VAL A 40 -5.26 -2.32 2.19
CA VAL A 40 -4.75 -0.93 2.18
C VAL A 40 -4.28 -0.53 0.79
N LEU A 41 -3.58 -1.41 0.06
CA LEU A 41 -3.14 -1.14 -1.31
C LEU A 41 -4.32 -0.94 -2.26
N ARG A 42 -5.38 -1.75 -2.17
CA ARG A 42 -6.60 -1.57 -2.99
C ARG A 42 -7.31 -0.27 -2.66
N VAL A 43 -7.43 0.10 -1.39
CA VAL A 43 -8.02 1.38 -0.96
C VAL A 43 -7.21 2.55 -1.51
N PHE A 44 -5.88 2.50 -1.45
CA PHE A 44 -5.04 3.55 -2.06
C PHE A 44 -5.18 3.58 -3.59
N ARG A 45 -5.12 2.42 -4.26
CA ARG A 45 -5.22 2.29 -5.73
C ARG A 45 -6.49 2.92 -6.29
N ARG A 46 -7.64 2.74 -5.63
CA ARG A 46 -8.94 3.29 -6.07
C ARG A 46 -8.97 4.82 -6.13
N ARG A 47 -7.99 5.50 -5.55
CA ARG A 47 -7.85 6.97 -5.51
C ARG A 47 -6.83 7.51 -6.51
N LEU A 48 -6.23 6.62 -7.30
CA LEU A 48 -5.24 6.96 -8.31
C LEU A 48 -5.83 6.76 -9.71
N THR A 49 -5.42 7.61 -10.65
CA THR A 49 -5.61 7.33 -12.08
C THR A 49 -4.79 6.11 -12.50
N ALA A 50 -5.04 5.58 -13.70
CA ALA A 50 -4.24 4.48 -14.23
C ALA A 50 -2.75 4.86 -14.36
N ASP A 51 -2.46 6.06 -14.85
CA ASP A 51 -1.09 6.58 -14.99
C ASP A 51 -0.41 6.74 -13.61
N GLN A 52 -1.13 7.29 -12.63
CA GLN A 52 -0.62 7.41 -11.26
C GLN A 52 -0.38 6.04 -10.63
N SER A 53 -1.25 5.06 -10.90
CA SER A 53 -1.11 3.69 -10.40
C SER A 53 0.11 3.00 -10.99
N LEU A 54 0.38 3.17 -12.29
CA LEU A 54 1.59 2.66 -12.94
C LEU A 54 2.86 3.32 -12.39
N ALA A 55 2.83 4.64 -12.21
CA ALA A 55 3.94 5.37 -11.59
C ALA A 55 4.21 4.90 -10.15
N PHE A 56 3.16 4.70 -9.34
CA PHE A 56 3.27 4.17 -7.99
C PHE A 56 3.82 2.74 -7.97
N ALA A 57 3.33 1.87 -8.87
CA ALA A 57 3.79 0.49 -8.99
C ALA A 57 5.31 0.42 -9.27
N GLY A 58 5.86 1.38 -10.02
CA GLY A 58 7.30 1.51 -10.26
C GLY A 58 8.14 1.80 -9.01
N LEU A 59 7.53 2.27 -7.92
CA LEU A 59 8.21 2.53 -6.64
C LEU A 59 8.25 1.32 -5.71
N LEU A 60 7.43 0.29 -5.98
CA LEU A 60 7.29 -0.88 -5.14
C LEU A 60 8.29 -1.98 -5.51
N GLU A 61 8.71 -2.77 -4.53
CA GLU A 61 9.41 -4.04 -4.73
C GLU A 61 8.55 -5.05 -5.50
N VAL A 62 9.19 -6.03 -6.14
CA VAL A 62 8.57 -6.96 -7.09
C VAL A 62 7.31 -7.63 -6.54
N GLY A 63 7.35 -8.17 -5.32
CA GLY A 63 6.21 -8.86 -4.71
C GLY A 63 5.03 -7.93 -4.40
N VAL A 64 5.31 -6.77 -3.81
CA VAL A 64 4.28 -5.77 -3.46
C VAL A 64 3.69 -5.15 -4.72
N ARG A 65 4.51 -4.93 -5.76
CA ARG A 65 4.08 -4.46 -7.08
C ARG A 65 3.08 -5.44 -7.71
N ALA A 66 3.39 -6.74 -7.69
CA ALA A 66 2.50 -7.77 -8.20
C ALA A 66 1.16 -7.80 -7.45
N LEU A 67 1.21 -7.70 -6.11
CA LEU A 67 0.00 -7.60 -5.28
C LEU A 67 -0.81 -6.33 -5.59
N PHE A 68 -0.16 -5.19 -5.77
CA PHE A 68 -0.81 -3.91 -6.04
C PHE A 68 -1.62 -3.91 -7.34
N VAL A 69 -1.18 -4.62 -8.38
CA VAL A 69 -1.90 -4.70 -9.66
C VAL A 69 -2.82 -5.90 -9.78
N ALA A 70 -2.77 -6.84 -8.82
CA ALA A 70 -3.63 -8.01 -8.81
C ALA A 70 -5.11 -7.62 -8.77
N ASP A 71 -5.94 -8.39 -9.48
CA ASP A 71 -7.39 -8.20 -9.60
C ASP A 71 -7.82 -6.76 -9.91
N TRP A 72 -7.02 -5.99 -10.66
CA TRP A 72 -7.40 -4.64 -11.06
C TRP A 72 -8.27 -4.65 -12.31
N THR A 73 -9.41 -3.96 -12.25
CA THR A 73 -10.22 -3.65 -13.42
C THR A 73 -10.18 -2.14 -13.73
N MET A 74 -9.98 -1.80 -15.01
CA MET A 74 -9.81 -0.41 -15.46
C MET A 74 -11.12 0.37 -15.58
N ASP A 75 -12.25 -0.30 -15.45
CA ASP A 75 -13.60 0.27 -15.48
C ASP A 75 -14.06 0.81 -14.12
N GLU A 76 -13.32 0.52 -13.04
CA GLU A 76 -13.60 1.08 -11.72
C GLU A 76 -13.35 2.60 -11.72
N PRO A 77 -14.33 3.42 -11.27
CA PRO A 77 -14.15 4.86 -11.19
C PRO A 77 -13.12 5.23 -10.12
N VAL A 78 -12.28 6.22 -10.42
CA VAL A 78 -11.39 6.83 -9.43
C VAL A 78 -12.24 7.59 -8.42
N VAL A 79 -12.10 7.24 -7.13
CA VAL A 79 -12.80 7.90 -6.03
C VAL A 79 -11.88 8.91 -5.35
N ALA A 80 -12.44 10.00 -4.83
CA ALA A 80 -11.67 10.96 -4.05
C ALA A 80 -11.14 10.35 -2.74
N PHE A 81 -10.04 10.92 -2.22
CA PHE A 81 -9.63 10.64 -0.85
C PHE A 81 -10.75 11.05 0.11
N ALA A 82 -11.04 10.17 1.08
CA ALA A 82 -12.09 10.38 2.07
C ALA A 82 -11.46 10.62 3.44
N THR A 83 -12.29 10.81 4.47
CA THR A 83 -11.79 10.87 5.84
C THR A 83 -11.12 9.55 6.22
N ARG A 84 -10.09 9.60 7.08
CA ARG A 84 -9.36 8.41 7.55
C ARG A 84 -10.30 7.29 8.03
N PRO A 85 -11.34 7.55 8.88
CA PRO A 85 -12.25 6.49 9.32
C PRO A 85 -13.02 5.83 8.18
N LYS A 86 -13.49 6.59 7.18
CA LYS A 86 -14.21 6.03 6.03
C LYS A 86 -13.31 5.15 5.17
N MET A 87 -12.07 5.56 4.96
CA MET A 87 -11.09 4.73 4.25
C MET A 87 -10.74 3.47 5.05
N GLN A 88 -10.75 3.54 6.38
CA GLN A 88 -10.53 2.39 7.24
C GLN A 88 -11.69 1.39 7.18
N GLU A 89 -12.93 1.88 7.12
CA GLU A 89 -14.10 1.03 6.86
C GLU A 89 -13.99 0.32 5.51
N GLU A 90 -13.52 1.03 4.46
CA GLU A 90 -13.24 0.40 3.15
C GLU A 90 -12.20 -0.72 3.29
N VAL A 91 -11.10 -0.50 4.02
CA VAL A 91 -10.09 -1.53 4.30
C VAL A 91 -10.73 -2.74 4.94
N MET A 92 -11.48 -2.58 6.03
CA MET A 92 -12.11 -3.68 6.77
C MET A 92 -13.24 -4.38 5.97
N SER A 93 -13.83 -3.69 4.99
CA SER A 93 -14.90 -4.24 4.15
C SER A 93 -14.38 -5.23 3.09
N LEU A 94 -13.10 -5.16 2.72
CA LEU A 94 -12.53 -6.11 1.76
C LEU A 94 -12.58 -7.52 2.35
N ARG A 95 -13.26 -8.46 1.69
CA ARG A 95 -13.46 -9.84 2.19
C ARG A 95 -13.90 -9.85 3.65
N ARG A 96 -14.99 -9.13 3.98
CA ARG A 96 -15.49 -8.88 5.34
C ARG A 96 -15.45 -10.08 6.30
N ASP A 97 -15.70 -11.30 5.82
CA ASP A 97 -15.69 -12.51 6.68
C ASP A 97 -14.27 -13.02 7.05
N HIS A 98 -13.24 -12.55 6.34
CA HIS A 98 -11.86 -13.01 6.46
C HIS A 98 -10.87 -11.90 6.82
N ASN A 99 -11.32 -10.65 6.70
CA ASN A 99 -10.48 -9.50 6.96
C ASN A 99 -10.62 -9.04 8.42
N LEU A 100 -9.49 -9.15 9.12
CA LEU A 100 -9.36 -8.88 10.54
C LEU A 100 -8.29 -7.81 10.76
N SER A 101 -8.18 -6.89 9.80
CA SER A 101 -7.34 -5.69 9.90
C SER A 101 -7.80 -4.81 11.07
N PRO A 102 -6.87 -4.25 11.85
CA PRO A 102 -7.19 -3.27 12.90
C PRO A 102 -7.68 -1.96 12.27
N ASP A 103 -8.31 -1.09 13.07
CA ASP A 103 -8.69 0.27 12.66
C ASP A 103 -7.49 1.21 12.42
N THR A 104 -6.28 0.76 12.74
CA THR A 104 -5.01 1.43 12.45
C THR A 104 -4.35 0.98 11.14
N ALA A 105 -4.95 0.02 10.41
CA ALA A 105 -4.28 -0.69 9.32
C ALA A 105 -3.64 0.22 8.25
N ILE A 106 -4.27 1.33 7.87
CA ILE A 106 -3.67 2.24 6.88
C ILE A 106 -2.36 2.84 7.42
N GLN A 107 -2.33 3.28 8.67
CA GLN A 107 -1.12 3.81 9.30
C GLN A 107 -0.03 2.74 9.40
N ASP A 108 -0.40 1.53 9.83
CA ASP A 108 0.56 0.45 10.06
C ASP A 108 1.18 -0.05 8.76
N VAL A 109 0.36 -0.27 7.72
CA VAL A 109 0.83 -0.71 6.40
C VAL A 109 1.66 0.36 5.71
N THR A 110 1.23 1.62 5.69
CA THR A 110 2.03 2.70 5.06
C THR A 110 3.34 2.92 5.83
N GLY A 111 3.32 2.82 7.16
CA GLY A 111 4.53 2.86 7.98
C GLY A 111 5.47 1.69 7.71
N ALA A 112 4.93 0.48 7.50
CA ALA A 112 5.71 -0.70 7.14
C ALA A 112 6.35 -0.55 5.75
N LEU A 113 5.54 -0.22 4.73
CA LEU A 113 6.01 -0.10 3.35
C LEU A 113 7.08 0.97 3.18
N ARG A 114 7.01 2.07 3.94
CA ARG A 114 8.04 3.11 3.92
C ARG A 114 9.44 2.62 4.30
N LEU A 115 9.58 1.52 5.03
CA LEU A 115 10.88 0.91 5.34
C LEU A 115 11.52 0.23 4.11
N HIS A 116 10.70 -0.13 3.12
CA HIS A 116 11.08 -0.86 1.91
C HIS A 116 11.01 0.01 0.64
N MET A 117 10.86 1.33 0.83
CA MET A 117 10.70 2.27 -0.27
C MET A 117 11.69 3.42 -0.15
N ASP A 118 12.06 3.97 -1.30
CA ASP A 118 12.77 5.25 -1.36
C ASP A 118 11.82 6.38 -0.93
N GLU A 119 11.99 6.87 0.31
CA GLU A 119 11.08 7.84 0.92
C GLU A 119 11.02 9.16 0.14
N GLU A 120 12.12 9.60 -0.48
CA GLU A 120 12.16 10.84 -1.27
C GLU A 120 11.35 10.68 -2.56
N LYS A 121 11.54 9.58 -3.28
CA LYS A 121 10.75 9.28 -4.49
C LYS A 121 9.28 9.11 -4.17
N LEU A 122 8.96 8.44 -3.05
CA LEU A 122 7.58 8.30 -2.59
C LEU A 122 6.95 9.67 -2.28
N LYS A 123 7.60 10.53 -1.49
CA LYS A 123 7.10 11.88 -1.19
C LYS A 123 6.91 12.71 -2.45
N SER A 124 7.86 12.65 -3.38
CA SER A 124 7.77 13.36 -4.66
C SER A 124 6.56 12.90 -5.48
N PHE A 125 6.35 11.58 -5.60
CA PHE A 125 5.17 11.02 -6.25
C PHE A 125 3.88 11.48 -5.55
N LEU A 126 3.77 11.34 -4.23
CA LEU A 126 2.56 11.70 -3.49
C LEU A 126 2.23 13.19 -3.61
N LYS A 127 3.23 14.08 -3.58
CA LYS A 127 3.08 15.52 -3.84
C LYS A 127 2.47 15.79 -5.22
N SER A 128 2.83 15.00 -6.23
CA SER A 128 2.28 15.12 -7.58
C SER A 128 0.84 14.60 -7.71
N VAL A 129 0.39 13.77 -6.76
CA VAL A 129 -0.99 13.25 -6.72
C VAL A 129 -1.92 14.23 -6.03
N SER A 130 -1.71 14.48 -4.73
CA SER A 130 -2.50 15.43 -3.93
C SER A 130 -1.94 15.55 -2.49
N PRO A 131 -2.30 16.61 -1.74
CA PRO A 131 -2.05 16.67 -0.29
C PRO A 131 -2.68 15.51 0.48
N ASP A 132 -3.86 15.04 0.06
CA ASP A 132 -4.52 13.90 0.71
C ASP A 132 -3.75 12.59 0.51
N ALA A 133 -3.02 12.44 -0.59
CA ALA A 133 -2.13 11.31 -0.80
C ALA A 133 -0.96 11.32 0.19
N LEU A 134 -0.37 12.49 0.50
CA LEU A 134 0.63 12.61 1.57
C LEU A 134 0.04 12.23 2.94
N SER A 135 -1.15 12.75 3.25
CA SER A 135 -1.85 12.45 4.50
C SER A 135 -2.16 10.95 4.64
N PHE A 136 -2.58 10.29 3.55
CA PHE A 136 -2.82 8.85 3.53
C PHE A 136 -1.58 8.07 4.00
N TRP A 137 -0.39 8.49 3.56
CA TRP A 137 0.91 7.89 3.87
C TRP A 137 1.57 8.42 5.16
N GLY A 138 0.87 9.24 5.93
CA GLY A 138 1.35 9.76 7.21
C GLY A 138 2.47 10.80 7.09
N PHE A 139 2.58 11.47 5.94
CA PHE A 139 3.45 12.63 5.79
C PHE A 139 2.68 13.91 6.16
N SER A 140 3.41 14.88 6.70
CA SER A 140 2.85 16.23 6.88
C SER A 140 2.48 16.82 5.52
N THR A 141 1.34 17.48 5.47
CA THR A 141 0.88 18.24 4.30
C THR A 141 1.44 19.66 4.27
N GLU A 142 2.13 20.08 5.33
CA GLU A 142 2.82 21.37 5.37
C GLU A 142 4.06 21.29 4.47
N ILE A 143 4.12 22.21 3.51
CA ILE A 143 5.26 22.39 2.62
C ILE A 143 6.29 23.19 3.41
N GLU A 144 7.31 22.53 3.94
CA GLU A 144 8.60 23.18 4.20
C GLU A 144 9.33 23.46 2.89
#